data_AF-A0A451AZ26-F1
#
_entry.id   AF-A0A451AZ26-F1
#
_cell.length_a   1.000
_cell.length_b   1.000
_cell.length_c   1.000
_cell.angle_alpha   90.00
_cell.angle_beta   90.00
_cell.angle_gamma   90.00
#
_symmetry.space_group_name_H-M   'P 1'
#
loop_
_entity.id
_entity.type
_entity.pdbx_description
1 polymer ?
#
loop_
_entity_poly.entity_id
_entity_poly.type
_entity_poly.pdbx_seq_one_letter_code
_entity_poly.pdbx_strand_id
1 'polypeptide(L)'
;MQNRDLFTDGVIGLGIEAGMIRLDLGTLSLTEKDKEGNSVLEHRQRVVMSVDAFLQTHRAMTGLLEHLEKSGAVVRREQPTSGNGAKDGNNNTEVEGVSPARSPNFG
;
A
#
# COMPACT_ATOMS: atom_id res chain seq x y z
N MET A 1 -0.07 -38.25 -7.07
CA MET A 1 0.18 -36.89 -7.57
C MET A 1 1.20 -36.26 -6.63
N GLN A 2 2.37 -35.85 -7.12
CA GLN A 2 3.28 -35.05 -6.30
C GLN A 2 2.61 -33.67 -6.11
N ASN A 3 2.29 -33.29 -4.88
CA ASN A 3 1.90 -31.91 -4.58
C ASN A 3 3.12 -31.03 -4.81
N ARG A 4 3.11 -30.30 -5.93
CA ARG A 4 4.18 -29.39 -6.28
C ARG A 4 3.80 -28.02 -5.73
N ASP A 5 4.44 -27.62 -4.64
CA ASP A 5 4.20 -26.31 -4.04
C ASP A 5 4.55 -25.20 -5.04
N LEU A 6 3.72 -24.15 -5.08
CA LEU A 6 3.97 -22.95 -5.88
C LEU A 6 4.62 -21.90 -4.99
N PHE A 7 5.92 -21.68 -5.19
CA PHE A 7 6.64 -20.57 -4.55
C PHE A 7 6.39 -19.27 -5.32
N THR A 8 6.01 -18.21 -4.61
CA THR A 8 5.66 -16.90 -5.15
C THR A 8 5.99 -15.82 -4.11
N ASP A 9 6.33 -14.62 -4.58
CA ASP A 9 6.52 -13.45 -3.72
C ASP A 9 5.19 -12.83 -3.30
N GLY A 10 4.09 -13.21 -3.95
CA GLY A 10 2.74 -12.80 -3.60
C GLY A 10 1.91 -12.38 -4.82
N VAL A 11 0.86 -11.60 -4.53
CA VAL A 11 -0.12 -11.12 -5.51
C VAL A 11 0.46 -9.93 -6.28
N ILE A 12 0.51 -10.06 -7.59
CA ILE A 12 0.95 -9.02 -8.53
C ILE A 12 -0.22 -8.38 -9.28
N GLY A 13 -1.41 -8.99 -9.22
CA GLY A 13 -2.62 -8.48 -9.84
C GLY A 13 -3.86 -9.04 -9.16
N LEU A 14 -4.87 -8.19 -8.97
CA LEU A 14 -6.18 -8.57 -8.47
C LEU A 14 -7.25 -7.82 -9.25
N GLY A 15 -8.24 -8.55 -9.76
CA GLY A 15 -9.32 -7.96 -10.55
C GLY A 15 -10.60 -8.76 -10.53
N ILE A 16 -11.67 -8.12 -11.00
CA ILE A 16 -12.99 -8.74 -11.18
C ILE A 16 -13.32 -8.70 -12.68
N GLU A 17 -13.63 -9.85 -13.26
CA GLU A 17 -13.99 -9.97 -14.67
C GLU A 17 -15.11 -10.99 -14.82
N ALA A 18 -16.18 -10.60 -15.53
CA ALA A 18 -17.37 -11.44 -15.73
C ALA A 18 -17.93 -12.06 -14.42
N GLY A 19 -17.87 -11.31 -13.32
CA GLY A 19 -18.35 -11.76 -12.00
C GLY A 19 -17.41 -12.71 -11.25
N MET A 20 -16.21 -12.96 -11.78
CA MET A 20 -15.19 -13.82 -11.17
C MET A 20 -14.00 -12.99 -10.69
N ILE A 21 -13.40 -13.40 -9.58
CA ILE A 21 -12.17 -12.82 -9.06
C ILE A 21 -10.98 -13.50 -9.72
N ARG A 22 -10.04 -12.71 -10.24
CA ARG A 22 -8.76 -13.17 -10.79
C ARG A 22 -7.63 -12.64 -9.91
N LEU A 23 -6.83 -13.54 -9.37
CA LEU A 23 -5.68 -13.24 -8.53
C LEU A 23 -4.42 -13.79 -9.22
N ASP A 24 -3.54 -12.88 -9.61
CA ASP A 24 -2.29 -13.20 -10.27
C ASP A 24 -1.16 -13.24 -9.25
N LEU A 25 -0.51 -14.39 -9.16
CA LEU A 25 0.68 -14.61 -8.36
C LEU A 25 1.91 -14.39 -9.23
N GLY A 26 2.94 -13.77 -8.67
CA GLY A 26 4.18 -13.51 -9.39
C GLY A 26 5.41 -13.59 -8.50
N THR A 27 6.56 -13.40 -9.13
CA THR A 27 7.85 -13.32 -8.43
C THR A 27 8.83 -12.51 -9.27
N LEU A 28 9.84 -11.95 -8.63
CA LEU A 28 10.93 -11.30 -9.33
C LEU A 28 11.87 -12.35 -9.95
N SER A 29 12.20 -12.17 -11.23
CA SER A 29 13.15 -13.03 -11.93
C SER A 29 14.56 -12.87 -11.32
N LEU A 30 15.19 -14.00 -11.01
CA LEU A 30 16.59 -14.03 -10.59
C LEU A 30 17.55 -13.93 -11.78
N THR A 31 17.08 -14.29 -12.97
CA THR A 31 17.91 -14.41 -14.18
C THR A 31 17.66 -13.32 -15.19
N GLU A 32 16.42 -12.82 -15.27
CA GLU A 32 16.04 -11.79 -16.24
C GLU A 32 16.05 -10.40 -15.61
N LYS A 33 16.73 -9.48 -16.28
CA LYS A 33 16.85 -8.08 -15.87
C LYS A 33 16.40 -7.16 -16.99
N ASP A 34 15.76 -6.06 -16.62
CA ASP A 34 15.40 -5.00 -17.55
C ASP A 34 16.62 -4.17 -17.98
N LYS A 35 16.39 -3.17 -18.85
CA LYS A 35 17.44 -2.28 -19.38
C LYS A 35 18.10 -1.41 -18.30
N GLU A 36 17.47 -1.29 -17.14
CA GLU A 36 17.95 -0.51 -15.99
C GLU A 36 18.65 -1.41 -14.95
N GLY A 37 18.68 -2.73 -15.18
CA GLY A 37 19.34 -3.72 -14.34
C GLY A 37 18.48 -4.28 -13.20
N ASN A 38 17.19 -3.92 -13.16
CA ASN A 38 16.24 -4.42 -12.16
C ASN A 38 15.69 -5.79 -12.60
N SER A 39 15.37 -6.64 -11.62
CA SER A 39 14.72 -7.94 -11.89
C SER A 39 13.34 -7.74 -12.49
N VAL A 40 13.03 -8.49 -13.55
CA VAL A 40 11.72 -8.44 -14.21
C VAL A 40 10.67 -9.19 -13.38
N LEU A 41 9.47 -8.64 -13.26
CA LEU A 41 8.34 -9.31 -12.60
C LEU A 41 7.75 -10.40 -13.51
N GLU A 42 7.81 -11.64 -13.06
CA GLU A 42 7.28 -12.80 -13.78
C GLU A 42 5.94 -13.26 -13.21
N HIS A 43 4.96 -13.47 -14.10
CA HIS A 43 3.70 -14.14 -13.75
C HIS A 43 3.95 -15.63 -13.48
N ARG A 44 3.45 -16.13 -12.35
CA ARG A 44 3.65 -17.51 -11.91
C ARG A 44 2.38 -18.34 -12.04
N GLN A 45 1.25 -17.82 -11.59
CA GLN A 45 -0.03 -18.53 -11.64
C GLN A 45 -1.19 -17.55 -11.53
N ARG A 46 -2.27 -17.84 -12.26
CA ARG A 46 -3.56 -17.19 -12.04
C ARG A 46 -4.48 -18.12 -11.26
N VAL A 47 -5.03 -17.61 -10.17
CA VAL A 47 -6.13 -18.23 -9.44
C VAL A 47 -7.41 -17.51 -9.82
N VAL A 48 -8.43 -18.28 -10.22
CA VAL A 48 -9.76 -17.74 -10.53
C VAL A 48 -10.77 -18.34 -9.58
N MET A 49 -11.57 -17.51 -8.93
CA MET A 49 -12.54 -17.95 -7.92
C MET A 49 -13.81 -17.09 -7.97
N SER A 50 -14.90 -17.59 -7.38
CA SER A 50 -16.11 -16.79 -7.21
C SER A 50 -15.90 -15.69 -6.17
N VAL A 51 -16.80 -14.69 -6.17
CA VAL A 51 -16.80 -13.63 -5.15
C VAL A 51 -16.95 -14.21 -3.74
N ASP A 52 -17.83 -15.20 -3.55
CA ASP A 52 -18.04 -15.83 -2.23
C ASP A 52 -16.78 -16.56 -1.73
N ALA A 53 -16.10 -17.29 -2.61
CA ALA A 53 -14.85 -17.97 -2.28
C ALA A 53 -13.74 -16.97 -1.93
N PHE A 54 -13.70 -15.83 -2.62
CA PHE A 54 -12.78 -14.75 -2.29
C PHE A 54 -13.05 -14.17 -0.90
N LEU A 55 -14.31 -13.86 -0.56
CA LEU A 55 -14.67 -13.35 0.76
C LEU A 55 -14.32 -14.33 1.88
N GLN A 56 -14.53 -15.63 1.66
CA GLN A 56 -14.12 -16.67 2.60
C GLN A 56 -12.59 -16.71 2.77
N THR A 57 -11.86 -16.67 1.66
CA THR A 57 -10.39 -16.68 1.65
C THR A 57 -9.82 -15.46 2.37
N HIS A 58 -10.38 -14.27 2.10
CA HIS A 58 -9.99 -13.02 2.75
C HIS A 58 -10.14 -13.10 4.27
N ARG A 59 -11.27 -13.60 4.78
CA ARG A 59 -11.49 -13.78 6.22
C ARG A 59 -10.47 -14.72 6.86
N ALA A 60 -10.12 -15.81 6.17
CA ALA A 60 -9.12 -16.75 6.66
C ALA A 60 -7.72 -16.10 6.72
N MET A 61 -7.34 -15.36 5.68
CA MET A 61 -6.06 -14.64 5.62
C MET A 61 -5.96 -13.54 6.68
N THR A 62 -7.02 -12.74 6.89
CA THR A 62 -7.01 -11.70 7.93
C THR A 62 -6.97 -12.30 9.34
N GLY A 63 -7.71 -13.38 9.59
CA GLY A 63 -7.65 -14.07 10.88
C GLY A 63 -6.27 -14.67 11.17
N LEU A 64 -5.59 -15.22 10.15
CA LEU A 64 -4.21 -15.68 10.28
C LEU A 64 -3.26 -14.51 10.58
N LEU A 65 -3.40 -13.38 9.89
CA LEU A 65 -2.58 -12.19 10.15
C LEU A 65 -2.74 -11.70 11.59
N GLU A 66 -3.97 -11.61 12.10
CA GLU A 66 -4.22 -11.23 13.50
C GLU A 66 -3.56 -12.19 14.49
N HIS A 67 -3.54 -13.49 14.19
CA HIS A 67 -2.85 -14.47 15.02
C HIS A 67 -1.34 -14.26 15.00
N LEU A 68 -0.75 -14.00 13.82
CA LEU A 68 0.68 -13.71 13.68
C LEU A 68 1.08 -12.44 14.44
N GLU A 69 0.25 -11.38 14.39
CA GLU A 69 0.46 -10.16 15.18
C GLU A 69 0.45 -10.46 16.69
N LYS A 70 -0.54 -11.22 17.18
CA LYS A 70 -0.65 -11.60 18.61
C LYS A 70 0.53 -12.44 19.09
N SER A 71 1.08 -13.28 18.21
CA SER A 71 2.26 -14.10 18.53
C SER A 71 3.58 -13.33 18.52
N GLY A 72 3.57 -12.07 18.05
CA GLY A 72 4.77 -11.25 17.86
C GLY A 72 5.58 -11.61 16.61
N ALA A 73 5.10 -12.53 15.77
CA ALA A 73 5.78 -12.93 14.53
C ALA A 73 5.74 -11.83 13.44
N VAL A 74 4.73 -10.95 13.48
CA VAL A 74 4.59 -9.81 12.57
C VAL A 74 4.26 -8.57 13.39
N VAL A 75 4.92 -7.45 13.08
CA VAL A 75 4.58 -6.14 13.66
C VAL A 75 3.84 -5.34 12.60
N ARG A 76 2.64 -4.87 12.95
CA ARG A 76 1.89 -3.96 12.10
C ARG A 76 2.63 -2.63 12.01
N ARG A 77 3.17 -2.32 10.84
CA ARG A 77 3.66 -0.97 10.57
C ARG A 77 2.44 -0.09 10.34
N GLU A 78 2.16 0.83 11.25
CA GLU A 78 1.15 1.86 11.01
C GLU A 78 1.55 2.61 9.73
N GLN A 79 0.66 2.61 8.73
CA GLN A 79 0.82 3.50 7.58
C GLN A 79 0.86 4.93 8.13
N PRO A 80 1.81 5.79 7.70
CA PRO A 80 1.72 7.19 8.05
C PRO A 80 0.39 7.69 7.51
N THR A 81 -0.54 8.03 8.41
CA THR A 81 -1.75 8.75 8.06
C THR A 81 -1.32 9.96 7.25
N SER A 82 -1.71 10.03 5.97
CA SER A 82 -1.64 11.29 5.22
C SER A 82 -2.26 12.36 6.12
N GLY A 83 -1.42 13.26 6.61
CA GLY A 83 -1.85 14.33 7.49
C GLY A 83 -2.95 15.11 6.79
N ASN A 84 -4.16 15.07 7.35
CA ASN A 84 -5.14 16.11 7.13
C ASN A 84 -4.59 17.38 7.79
N GLY A 85 -3.71 18.06 7.07
CA GLY A 85 -3.11 19.34 7.43
C GLY A 85 -3.42 20.38 6.36
N ALA A 86 -4.69 20.51 5.96
CA ALA A 86 -5.14 21.60 5.11
C ALA A 86 -6.62 21.90 5.38
N LYS A 87 -6.87 22.65 6.45
CA LYS A 87 -7.94 23.66 6.60
C LYS A 87 -7.88 24.30 7.99
N ASP A 88 -7.23 25.46 8.07
CA ASP A 88 -7.83 26.71 8.57
C ASP A 88 -6.86 27.84 8.17
N GLY A 89 -7.25 28.90 7.48
CA GLY A 89 -8.43 29.69 7.77
C GLY A 89 -7.96 30.91 8.56
N ASN A 90 -7.56 31.94 7.82
CA ASN A 90 -7.16 33.27 8.27
C ASN A 90 -8.14 33.84 9.32
N ASN A 91 -7.64 34.36 10.46
CA ASN A 91 -8.06 35.63 11.09
C ASN A 91 -7.46 35.83 12.51
N ASN A 92 -6.54 36.80 12.59
CA ASN A 92 -6.33 37.82 13.64
C ASN A 92 -6.71 37.52 15.10
N THR A 93 -5.69 37.51 15.98
CA THR A 93 -5.78 38.18 17.29
C THR A 93 -4.41 38.76 17.67
N GLU A 94 -4.48 39.99 18.19
CA GLU A 94 -3.47 40.97 18.56
C GLU A 94 -2.15 40.48 19.18
N VAL A 95 -1.04 41.09 18.73
CA VAL A 95 0.11 41.39 19.58
C VAL A 95 0.29 42.91 19.64
N GLU A 96 -0.15 43.51 20.75
CA GLU A 96 0.15 44.90 21.10
C GLU A 96 1.65 45.05 21.42
N GLY A 97 2.29 46.05 20.79
CA GLY A 97 3.70 46.34 21.03
C GLY A 97 4.28 47.48 20.17
N VAL A 98 3.73 48.69 20.29
CA VAL A 98 4.37 50.03 20.09
C VAL A 98 4.95 50.40 18.70
N SER A 99 4.29 51.41 18.09
CA SER A 99 4.55 52.17 16.83
C SER A 99 5.86 53.00 16.79
N PRO A 100 6.16 53.84 15.75
CA PRO A 100 5.59 53.99 14.40
C PRO A 100 6.62 54.05 13.24
N ALA A 101 6.06 54.16 12.03
CA ALA A 101 6.67 54.22 10.71
C ALA A 101 7.84 55.20 10.49
N ARG A 102 8.80 54.79 9.64
CA ARG A 102 9.59 55.71 8.81
C ARG A 102 10.10 55.02 7.53
N SER A 103 9.43 55.25 6.42
CA SER A 103 9.97 54.98 5.08
C SER A 103 11.06 56.02 4.75
N PRO A 104 12.11 55.63 4.00
CA PRO A 104 12.44 56.42 2.82
C PRO A 104 12.76 55.56 1.59
N ASN A 105 12.11 55.93 0.50
CA ASN A 105 12.36 55.53 -0.88
C ASN A 105 13.71 56.11 -1.36
N PHE A 106 14.56 55.32 -2.03
CA PHE A 106 15.75 55.83 -2.73
C PHE A 106 15.94 55.12 -4.08
N GLY A 107 15.79 55.89 -5.16
CA GLY A 107 16.48 55.72 -6.45
C GLY A 107 15.85 54.78 -7.45
#